data_AF-A0A3E5G4N0-F1
#
_entry.id   AF-A0A3E5G4N0-F1
#
_cell.length_a   1.000
_cell.length_b   1.000
_cell.length_c   1.000
_cell.angle_alpha   90.00
_cell.angle_beta   90.00
_cell.angle_gamma   90.00
#
_symmetry.space_group_name_H-M   'P 1'
#
loop_
_entity.id
_entity.type
_entity.pdbx_description
1 polymer ?
#
loop_
_entity_poly.entity_id
_entity_poly.type
_entity_poly.pdbx_seq_one_letter_code
_entity_poly.pdbx_strand_id
1 'polypeptide(L)'
;MQLKKIKKFILKVCPCILGSAFLLQAYTMPVFANTLSNNYSSQSISNARVEQVTWKYRTYKGKKQRRLWSITYEKWLTDWLPA
;
A
#
# COMPACT_ATOMS: atom_id res chain seq x y z
N MET A 1 -20.99 -64.31 6.73
CA MET A 1 -21.95 -63.66 5.81
C MET A 1 -22.08 -62.15 6.09
N GLN A 2 -20.97 -61.39 6.12
CA GLN A 2 -21.03 -59.93 6.36
C GLN A 2 -20.29 -59.12 5.27
N LEU A 3 -19.40 -59.74 4.50
CA LEU A 3 -18.65 -59.08 3.43
C LEU A 3 -19.53 -58.64 2.23
N LYS A 4 -20.61 -59.37 1.94
CA LYS A 4 -21.54 -59.07 0.83
C LYS A 4 -22.45 -57.86 1.10
N LYS A 5 -22.64 -57.50 2.37
CA LYS A 5 -23.47 -56.34 2.78
C LYS A 5 -22.70 -55.03 2.65
N ILE A 6 -21.40 -55.04 2.98
CA ILE A 6 -20.49 -53.90 2.86
C ILE A 6 -20.32 -53.46 1.40
N LYS A 7 -20.18 -54.42 0.47
CA LYS A 7 -20.03 -54.13 -0.97
C LYS A 7 -21.27 -53.50 -1.60
N LYS A 8 -22.48 -53.87 -1.15
CA LYS A 8 -23.75 -53.26 -1.60
C LYS A 8 -23.96 -51.85 -1.03
N PHE A 9 -23.40 -51.57 0.14
CA PHE A 9 -23.47 -50.26 0.77
C PHE A 9 -22.57 -49.23 0.06
N ILE A 10 -21.35 -49.65 -0.30
CA ILE A 10 -20.41 -48.81 -1.07
C ILE A 10 -20.96 -48.46 -2.47
N LEU A 11 -21.70 -49.38 -3.11
CA LEU A 11 -22.21 -49.18 -4.48
C LEU A 11 -23.39 -48.21 -4.57
N LYS A 12 -24.17 -48.00 -3.50
CA LYS A 12 -25.37 -47.13 -3.53
C LYS A 12 -25.15 -45.70 -3.05
N VAL A 13 -24.05 -45.42 -2.34
CA VAL A 13 -23.78 -44.09 -1.78
C VAL A 13 -22.95 -43.23 -2.73
N CYS A 14 -22.42 -43.81 -3.82
CA CYS A 14 -21.44 -43.17 -4.70
C CYS A 14 -21.98 -42.13 -5.71
N PRO A 15 -23.26 -42.09 -6.16
CA PRO A 15 -23.63 -41.08 -7.16
C PRO A 15 -24.12 -39.73 -6.59
N CYS A 16 -24.39 -39.60 -5.29
CA CYS A 16 -24.98 -38.36 -4.74
C CYS A 16 -23.95 -37.31 -4.28
N ILE A 17 -22.66 -37.63 -4.18
CA ILE A 17 -21.64 -36.71 -3.64
C ILE A 17 -20.80 -36.06 -4.77
N LEU A 18 -20.76 -36.66 -5.95
CA LEU A 18 -19.98 -36.13 -7.08
C LEU A 18 -20.74 -35.11 -7.95
N GLY A 19 -22.04 -34.90 -7.70
CA GLY A 19 -22.89 -34.01 -8.51
C GLY A 19 -22.92 -32.53 -8.09
N SER A 20 -22.47 -32.17 -6.87
CA SER A 20 -22.61 -30.79 -6.37
C SER A 20 -21.36 -29.92 -6.50
N ALA A 21 -20.20 -30.49 -6.85
CA ALA A 21 -18.93 -29.76 -6.86
C ALA A 21 -18.63 -28.98 -8.15
N PHE A 22 -19.44 -29.14 -9.21
CA PHE A 22 -19.11 -28.60 -10.54
C PHE A 22 -19.74 -27.24 -10.88
N LEU A 23 -20.53 -26.62 -10.01
CA LEU A 23 -21.24 -25.37 -10.32
C LEU A 23 -20.59 -24.08 -9.80
N LEU A 24 -19.46 -24.14 -9.09
CA LEU A 24 -18.83 -22.95 -8.50
C LEU A 24 -17.68 -22.33 -9.33
N GLN A 25 -17.30 -22.91 -10.48
CA GLN A 25 -16.12 -22.43 -11.22
C GLN A 25 -16.39 -21.34 -12.27
N ALA A 26 -17.62 -20.83 -12.39
CA ALA A 26 -18.00 -19.96 -13.52
C ALA A 26 -17.80 -18.45 -13.33
N TYR A 27 -17.21 -17.94 -12.23
CA TYR A 27 -17.27 -16.49 -11.93
C TYR A 27 -15.97 -15.80 -11.51
N THR A 28 -14.79 -16.36 -11.74
CA THR A 28 -13.55 -15.60 -11.46
C THR A 28 -13.06 -14.88 -12.71
N MET A 29 -13.57 -13.68 -12.93
CA MET A 29 -12.98 -12.73 -13.88
C MET A 29 -11.82 -12.00 -13.18
N PRO A 30 -10.59 -11.98 -13.73
CA PRO A 30 -9.51 -11.19 -13.17
C PRO A 30 -9.81 -9.70 -13.37
N VAL A 31 -9.92 -8.94 -12.27
CA VAL A 31 -9.98 -7.47 -12.31
C VAL A 31 -8.55 -6.94 -12.27
N PHE A 32 -8.13 -6.23 -13.31
CA PHE A 32 -6.87 -5.49 -13.31
C PHE A 32 -7.09 -4.08 -12.74
N ALA A 33 -6.30 -3.72 -11.72
CA ALA A 33 -6.26 -2.35 -11.24
C ALA A 33 -5.49 -1.49 -12.24
N ASN A 34 -6.19 -0.56 -12.90
CA ASN A 34 -5.53 0.49 -13.67
C ASN A 34 -4.90 1.46 -12.68
N THR A 35 -3.58 1.48 -12.57
CA THR A 35 -2.91 2.54 -11.83
C THR A 35 -3.13 3.83 -12.61
N LEU A 36 -3.88 4.75 -12.03
CA LEU A 36 -3.98 6.10 -12.54
C LEU A 36 -2.55 6.63 -12.48
N SER A 37 -1.90 6.73 -13.64
CA SER A 37 -0.64 7.44 -13.76
C SER A 37 -0.95 8.87 -13.33
N ASN A 38 -0.74 9.17 -12.05
CA ASN A 38 -0.52 10.51 -11.61
C ASN A 38 0.76 10.92 -12.33
N ASN A 39 0.58 11.43 -13.55
CA ASN A 39 1.35 12.56 -14.00
C ASN A 39 1.12 13.61 -12.92
N TYR A 40 1.92 13.55 -11.85
CA TYR A 40 2.25 14.70 -11.05
C TYR A 40 2.98 15.65 -12.00
N SER A 41 2.24 16.26 -12.94
CA SER A 41 2.48 17.65 -13.22
C SER A 41 2.41 18.30 -11.86
N SER A 42 3.59 18.62 -11.33
CA SER A 42 3.82 19.47 -10.17
C SER A 42 3.31 20.87 -10.50
N GLN A 43 2.02 20.96 -10.83
CA GLN A 43 1.25 22.16 -10.81
C GLN A 43 1.10 22.45 -9.33
N SER A 44 2.12 23.13 -8.81
CA SER A 44 2.11 23.76 -7.52
C SER A 44 0.88 24.66 -7.50
N ILE A 45 -0.21 24.12 -6.96
CA ILE A 45 -1.39 24.89 -6.62
C ILE A 45 -0.88 25.87 -5.58
N SER A 46 -0.51 27.07 -6.04
CA SER A 46 -0.07 28.19 -5.23
C SER A 46 -1.29 28.74 -4.49
N ASN A 47 -1.85 27.92 -3.61
CA ASN A 47 -2.62 28.44 -2.50
C ASN A 47 -1.70 29.42 -1.78
N ALA A 48 -2.16 30.64 -1.56
CA ALA A 48 -1.44 31.67 -0.81
C ALA A 48 -1.20 31.19 0.63
N ARG A 49 -0.26 30.27 0.79
CA ARG A 49 0.18 29.71 2.06
C ARG A 49 1.28 30.62 2.53
N VAL A 50 1.13 31.13 3.75
CA VAL A 50 2.23 31.78 4.46
C VAL A 50 3.39 30.77 4.50
N GLU A 51 4.58 31.21 4.09
CA GLU A 51 5.76 30.36 4.07
C GLU A 51 6.04 29.83 5.50
N GLN A 52 6.07 28.51 5.64
CA GLN A 52 6.42 27.85 6.89
C GLN A 52 7.92 27.63 6.93
N VAL A 53 8.58 28.18 7.94
CA VAL A 53 10.03 28.09 8.15
C VAL A 53 10.35 27.55 9.54
N THR A 54 11.48 26.85 9.66
CA THR A 54 11.97 26.33 10.94
C THR A 54 13.49 26.47 11.05
N TRP A 55 13.99 26.59 12.28
CA TRP A 55 15.42 26.63 12.56
C TRP A 55 15.96 25.23 12.84
N LYS A 56 17.01 24.84 12.11
CA LYS A 56 17.77 23.62 12.38
C LYS A 56 19.06 24.00 13.09
N TYR A 57 19.40 23.26 14.15
CA TYR A 57 20.57 23.52 14.98
C TYR A 57 21.59 22.38 14.83
N ARG A 58 22.88 22.71 14.94
CA ARG A 58 23.96 21.74 15.04
C ARG A 58 25.12 22.29 15.86
N THR A 59 26.00 21.40 16.29
CA THR A 59 27.32 21.77 16.82
C THR A 59 28.39 21.39 15.80
N TYR A 60 29.18 22.37 15.34
CA TYR A 60 30.27 22.14 14.40
C TYR A 60 31.55 22.80 14.94
N LYS A 61 32.62 22.00 15.11
CA LYS A 61 33.89 22.44 15.71
C LYS A 61 33.70 23.14 17.07
N GLY A 62 32.85 22.59 17.93
CA GLY A 62 32.54 23.14 19.25
C GLY A 62 31.67 24.41 19.24
N LYS A 63 31.31 24.94 18.07
CA LYS A 63 30.45 26.12 17.94
C LYS A 63 29.03 25.69 17.60
N LYS A 64 28.04 26.25 18.30
CA LYS A 64 26.63 26.08 17.95
C LYS A 64 26.32 26.90 16.70
N GLN A 65 25.61 26.29 15.77
CA GLN A 65 25.19 26.90 14.51
C GLN A 65 23.71 26.64 14.29
N ARG A 66 23.05 27.57 13.61
CA ARG A 66 21.66 27.44 13.16
C ARG A 66 21.54 27.80 11.69
N ARG A 67 20.60 27.16 11.01
CA ARG A 67 20.29 27.39 9.59
C ARG A 67 18.78 27.40 9.40
N LEU A 68 18.28 28.30 8.56
CA LEU A 68 16.85 28.42 8.29
C LEU A 68 16.43 27.43 7.19
N TRP A 69 15.43 26.59 7.49
CA TRP A 69 14.83 25.62 6.57
C TRP A 69 13.41 26.04 6.20
N SER A 70 13.13 26.17 4.90
CA SER A 70 11.77 26.34 4.40
C SER A 70 11.10 24.97 4.33
N ILE A 71 10.05 24.78 5.14
CA ILE A 71 9.20 23.59 5.10
C ILE A 71 8.34 23.64 3.83
N THR A 72 7.88 24.82 3.43
CA THR A 72 7.03 25.01 2.25
C THR A 72 7.73 24.66 0.95
N TYR A 73 9.01 25.01 0.80
CA TYR A 73 9.78 24.78 -0.42
C TYR A 73 10.84 23.67 -0.29
N GLU A 74 10.90 23.00 0.86
CA GLU A 74 11.86 21.94 1.18
C GLU A 74 13.33 22.32 0.84
N LYS A 75 13.72 23.56 1.18
CA LYS A 75 15.04 24.10 0.84
C LYS A 75 15.67 24.90 1.98
N TRP A 76 16.99 25.00 1.95
CA TRP A 76 17.74 25.90 2.83
C TRP A 76 17.61 27.34 2.37
N LEU A 77 17.24 28.24 3.28
CA LEU A 77 17.08 29.68 2.99
C LEU A 77 18.33 30.50 3.30
N THR A 78 19.14 30.05 4.24
CA THR A 78 20.39 30.72 4.65
C THR A 78 21.51 29.71 4.70
N ASP A 79 22.75 30.14 4.86
CA ASP A 79 23.84 29.26 5.30
C ASP A 79 23.84 29.07 6.83
N TRP A 80 24.76 28.25 7.32
CA TRP A 80 24.96 28.03 8.75
C TRP A 80 25.48 29.31 9.42
N LEU A 81 24.64 29.89 10.27
CA LEU A 81 24.95 31.06 11.08
C LEU A 81 25.36 30.61 12.49
N PRO A 82 26.22 31.36 13.20
CA PRO A 82 26.41 31.14 14.64
C PRO A 82 25.06 31.28 15.36
N ALA A 83 24.77 30.32 16.25
CA ALA A 83 23.52 30.29 17.01
C ALA A 83 23.54 31.26 18.20
#